data_AF-A0A533UV43-F1
#
_entry.id   AF-A0A533UV43-F1
#
_cell.length_a   1.000
_cell.length_b   1.000
_cell.length_c   1.000
_cell.angle_alpha   90.00
_cell.angle_beta   90.00
_cell.angle_gamma   90.00
#
_symmetry.space_group_name_H-M   'P 1'
#
loop_
_entity.id
_entity.type
_entity.pdbx_description
1 polymer ?
#
loop_
_entity_poly.entity_id
_entity_poly.type
_entity_poly.pdbx_seq_one_letter_code
_entity_poly.pdbx_strand_id
1 'polypeptide(L)'
;VKNDSLRCYHCRTELASYLLLEAKKMNVSLIVDGTNIDDLKDYRPGIKAMRENGVKSPLVELGIGKQNIRSIAKSNNLSVFDKPSNSCLASRIPHGIPVTFEKLKRIETAEILVKSVFNVRQVRVRDHQDTARIEVGREEFKEMFDRDKLLAIDSKLKNLGFKFVALDLSGYKCRDNIDINTTCSNKSI
;
A
#
# COMPACT_ATOMS: atom_id res chain seq x y z
N VAL A 1 8.73 6.60 -14.49
CA VAL A 1 8.76 7.74 -13.53
C VAL A 1 9.86 7.49 -12.50
N LYS A 2 10.71 8.49 -12.21
CA LYS A 2 11.74 8.39 -11.15
C LYS A 2 11.07 8.26 -9.78
N ASN A 3 11.58 7.38 -8.92
CA ASN A 3 11.03 7.18 -7.58
C ASN A 3 11.53 8.24 -6.58
N ASP A 4 11.26 9.51 -6.84
CA ASP A 4 11.61 10.61 -5.93
C ASP A 4 10.45 11.01 -5.00
N SER A 5 10.61 12.11 -4.27
CA SER A 5 9.60 12.66 -3.36
C SER A 5 8.35 13.15 -4.09
N LEU A 6 8.46 13.55 -5.36
CA LEU A 6 7.37 14.06 -6.19
C LEU A 6 6.69 12.99 -7.05
N ARG A 7 7.21 11.75 -7.08
CA ARG A 7 6.57 10.61 -7.77
C ARG A 7 5.06 10.54 -7.54
N CYS A 8 4.64 10.67 -6.28
CA CYS A 8 3.21 10.58 -5.91
C CYS A 8 2.38 11.72 -6.54
N TYR A 9 2.94 12.93 -6.59
CA TYR A 9 2.32 14.07 -7.25
C TYR A 9 2.13 13.77 -8.74
N HIS A 10 3.21 13.44 -9.46
CA HIS A 10 3.16 13.17 -10.90
C HIS A 10 2.20 12.03 -11.26
N CYS A 11 2.27 10.91 -10.54
CA CYS A 11 1.39 9.77 -10.75
C CYS A 11 -0.10 10.13 -10.55
N ARG A 12 -0.41 10.98 -9.56
CA ARG A 12 -1.78 11.42 -9.30
C ARG A 12 -2.25 12.48 -10.30
N THR A 13 -1.39 13.37 -10.76
CA THR A 13 -1.70 14.33 -11.84
C THR A 13 -2.07 13.58 -13.13
N GLU A 14 -1.29 12.56 -13.49
CA GLU A 14 -1.58 11.72 -14.67
C GLU A 14 -2.88 10.93 -14.48
N LEU A 15 -3.10 10.31 -13.32
CA LEU A 15 -4.36 9.64 -13.03
C LEU A 15 -5.56 10.61 -13.15
N ALA A 16 -5.44 11.81 -12.61
CA ALA A 16 -6.51 12.81 -12.65
C ALA A 16 -6.82 13.25 -14.09
N SER A 17 -5.82 13.41 -14.95
CA SER A 17 -6.05 13.77 -16.36
C SER A 17 -6.83 12.67 -17.10
N TYR A 18 -6.51 11.39 -16.87
CA TYR A 18 -7.27 10.27 -17.40
C TYR A 18 -8.71 10.22 -16.86
N LEU A 19 -8.90 10.41 -15.55
CA LEU A 19 -10.23 10.44 -14.94
C LEU A 19 -11.09 11.57 -15.50
N LEU A 20 -10.52 12.76 -15.75
CA LEU A 20 -11.22 13.88 -16.36
C LEU A 20 -11.65 13.59 -17.81
N LEU A 21 -10.82 12.86 -18.57
CA LEU A 21 -11.18 12.42 -19.92
C LEU A 21 -12.35 11.43 -19.90
N GLU A 22 -12.33 10.46 -18.98
CA GLU A 22 -13.43 9.49 -18.84
C GLU A 22 -14.72 10.15 -18.33
N ALA A 23 -14.62 11.07 -17.36
CA ALA A 23 -15.77 11.81 -16.85
C ALA A 23 -16.48 12.61 -17.96
N LYS A 24 -15.72 13.23 -18.88
CA LYS A 24 -16.28 13.89 -20.07
C LYS A 24 -17.04 12.93 -20.97
N LYS A 25 -16.51 11.74 -21.23
CA LYS A 25 -17.18 10.71 -22.06
C LYS A 25 -18.49 10.24 -21.42
N MET A 26 -18.52 10.14 -20.09
CA MET A 26 -19.68 9.69 -19.32
C MET A 26 -20.65 10.82 -18.95
N ASN A 27 -20.38 12.06 -19.37
CA ASN A 27 -21.13 13.26 -18.96
C ASN A 27 -21.25 13.41 -17.42
N VAL A 28 -20.17 13.07 -16.72
CA VAL A 28 -20.06 13.20 -15.26
C VAL A 28 -19.30 14.48 -14.93
N SER A 29 -19.89 15.34 -14.09
CA SER A 29 -19.32 16.64 -13.70
C SER A 29 -18.50 16.61 -12.42
N LEU A 30 -18.63 15.56 -11.62
CA LEU A 30 -18.02 15.46 -10.30
C LEU A 30 -17.19 14.18 -10.17
N ILE A 31 -15.93 14.36 -9.80
CA ILE A 31 -15.01 13.28 -9.43
C ILE A 31 -14.68 13.47 -7.96
N VAL A 32 -14.84 12.40 -7.17
CA VAL A 32 -14.50 12.38 -5.75
C VAL A 32 -13.46 11.30 -5.47
N ASP A 33 -12.63 11.52 -4.45
CA ASP A 33 -11.72 10.52 -3.93
C ASP A 33 -12.05 10.13 -2.48
N GLY A 34 -11.38 9.08 -2.00
CA GLY A 34 -11.52 8.57 -0.63
C GLY A 34 -10.56 9.21 0.38
N THR A 35 -9.98 10.38 0.09
CA THR A 35 -9.08 11.06 1.03
C THR A 35 -9.88 11.47 2.27
N ASN A 36 -9.37 11.17 3.46
CA ASN A 36 -10.03 11.46 4.76
C ASN A 36 -9.17 12.38 5.64
N ILE A 37 -9.71 12.86 6.77
CA ILE A 37 -8.99 13.85 7.61
C ILE A 37 -7.68 13.34 8.20
N ASP A 38 -7.56 12.03 8.46
CA ASP A 38 -6.32 11.47 9.02
C ASP A 38 -5.18 11.51 8.00
N ASP A 39 -5.50 11.47 6.70
CA ASP A 39 -4.50 11.55 5.63
C ASP A 39 -3.83 12.93 5.54
N LEU A 40 -4.44 13.98 6.10
CA LEU A 40 -3.91 15.34 6.08
C LEU A 40 -2.78 15.56 7.09
N LYS A 41 -2.58 14.63 8.03
CA LYS A 41 -1.49 14.68 9.02
C LYS A 41 -0.12 14.40 8.38
N ASP A 42 -0.10 13.76 7.22
CA ASP A 42 1.11 13.41 6.48
C ASP A 42 1.36 14.38 5.32
N TYR A 43 2.63 14.62 4.99
CA TYR A 43 2.98 15.25 3.72
C TYR A 43 2.66 14.31 2.55
N ARG A 44 1.56 14.58 1.84
CA ARG A 44 1.06 13.78 0.71
C ARG A 44 0.88 14.63 -0.55
N PRO A 45 1.94 14.79 -1.36
CA PRO A 45 1.89 15.55 -2.62
C PRO A 45 0.79 15.07 -3.58
N GLY A 46 0.44 13.79 -3.54
CA GLY A 46 -0.63 13.23 -4.37
C GLY A 46 -2.02 13.82 -4.08
N ILE A 47 -2.32 14.22 -2.84
CA ILE A 47 -3.60 14.87 -2.50
C ILE A 47 -3.67 16.24 -3.17
N LYS A 48 -2.56 17.00 -3.13
CA LYS A 48 -2.44 18.29 -3.79
C LYS A 48 -2.70 18.16 -5.30
N ALA A 49 -2.06 17.19 -5.96
CA ALA A 49 -2.23 16.92 -7.38
C ALA A 49 -3.69 16.64 -7.77
N MET A 50 -4.40 15.82 -6.99
CA MET A 50 -5.82 15.52 -7.25
C MET A 50 -6.70 16.77 -7.11
N ARG A 51 -6.48 17.57 -6.06
CA ARG A 51 -7.24 18.81 -5.82
C ARG A 51 -7.03 19.85 -6.91
N GLU A 52 -5.79 20.04 -7.37
CA GLU A 52 -5.47 20.97 -8.47
C GLU A 52 -6.15 20.57 -9.80
N ASN A 53 -6.49 19.30 -9.96
CA ASN A 53 -7.26 18.79 -11.11
C ASN A 53 -8.78 18.74 -10.85
N GLY A 54 -9.26 19.42 -9.80
CA GLY A 54 -10.70 19.54 -9.52
C GLY A 54 -11.34 18.32 -8.85
N VAL A 55 -10.57 17.32 -8.44
CA VAL A 55 -11.10 16.18 -7.68
C VAL A 55 -11.40 16.61 -6.25
N LYS A 56 -12.61 16.28 -5.78
CA LYS A 56 -13.12 16.62 -4.44
C LYS A 56 -12.87 15.50 -3.45
N SER A 57 -12.80 15.84 -2.16
CA SER A 57 -12.58 14.87 -1.08
C SER A 57 -13.67 15.03 -0.02
N PRO A 58 -14.89 14.50 -0.25
CA PRO A 58 -16.03 14.73 0.63
C PRO A 58 -15.78 14.32 2.08
N LEU A 59 -15.01 13.25 2.32
CA LEU A 59 -14.69 12.79 3.67
C LEU A 59 -13.82 13.81 4.42
N VAL A 60 -12.93 14.52 3.74
CA VAL A 60 -12.20 15.66 4.33
C VAL A 60 -13.15 16.82 4.60
N GLU A 61 -14.00 17.18 3.63
CA GLU A 61 -14.93 18.30 3.72
C GLU A 61 -15.91 18.13 4.90
N LEU A 62 -16.28 16.89 5.20
CA LEU A 62 -17.17 16.51 6.30
C LEU A 62 -16.45 16.17 7.62
N GLY A 63 -15.12 16.29 7.69
CA GLY A 63 -14.39 15.99 8.91
C GLY A 63 -14.35 14.50 9.29
N ILE A 64 -14.58 13.59 8.33
CA ILE A 64 -14.72 12.15 8.58
C ILE A 64 -13.34 11.49 8.58
N GLY A 65 -12.97 10.89 9.72
CA GLY A 65 -11.74 10.13 9.90
C GLY A 65 -11.87 8.64 9.59
N LYS A 66 -10.75 7.94 9.61
CA LYS A 66 -10.63 6.50 9.32
C LYS A 66 -11.53 5.64 10.22
N GLN A 67 -11.62 5.97 11.51
CA GLN A 67 -12.45 5.21 12.44
C GLN A 67 -13.93 5.33 12.11
N ASN A 68 -14.40 6.54 11.77
CA ASN A 68 -15.78 6.75 11.33
C ASN A 68 -16.07 6.01 10.02
N ILE A 69 -15.14 6.04 9.05
CA ILE A 69 -15.26 5.28 7.79
C ILE A 69 -15.45 3.79 8.06
N ARG A 70 -14.64 3.21 8.98
CA ARG A 70 -14.76 1.79 9.35
C ARG A 70 -16.11 1.49 10.01
N SER A 71 -16.56 2.35 10.92
CA SER A 71 -17.88 2.19 11.55
C SER A 71 -19.03 2.28 10.55
N ILE A 72 -18.98 3.23 9.62
CA ILE A 72 -19.97 3.40 8.54
C ILE A 72 -19.94 2.18 7.61
N ALA A 73 -18.76 1.71 7.23
CA ALA A 73 -18.63 0.51 6.38
C ALA A 73 -19.21 -0.72 7.09
N LYS A 74 -18.93 -0.89 8.38
CA LYS A 74 -19.45 -1.99 9.19
C LYS A 74 -20.97 -1.94 9.33
N SER A 75 -21.55 -0.77 9.61
CA SER A 75 -23.00 -0.62 9.75
C SER A 75 -23.75 -0.85 8.44
N ASN A 76 -23.09 -0.65 7.29
CA ASN A 76 -23.61 -0.95 5.96
C ASN A 76 -23.24 -2.36 5.46
N ASN A 77 -22.74 -3.26 6.35
CA ASN A 77 -22.34 -4.63 6.01
C ASN A 77 -21.29 -4.72 4.88
N LEU A 78 -20.43 -3.70 4.72
CA LEU A 78 -19.36 -3.72 3.74
C LEU A 78 -18.19 -4.55 4.26
N SER A 79 -17.83 -5.62 3.55
CA SER A 79 -16.73 -6.54 3.90
C SER A 79 -15.35 -5.91 4.02
N VAL A 80 -15.19 -4.66 3.60
CA VAL A 80 -13.92 -3.92 3.59
C VAL A 80 -13.66 -3.14 4.89
N PHE A 81 -14.57 -3.17 5.86
CA PHE A 81 -14.48 -2.36 7.08
C PHE A 81 -13.20 -2.62 7.91
N ASP A 82 -12.68 -3.83 7.89
CA ASP A 82 -11.47 -4.24 8.62
C ASP A 82 -10.23 -4.34 7.72
N LYS A 83 -10.35 -3.98 6.43
CA LYS A 83 -9.24 -4.11 5.47
C LYS A 83 -8.05 -3.24 5.90
N PRO A 84 -6.84 -3.81 6.01
CA PRO A 84 -5.64 -3.03 6.29
C PRO A 84 -5.35 -2.01 5.18
N SER A 85 -4.83 -0.85 5.56
CA SER A 85 -4.38 0.15 4.59
C SER A 85 -3.15 -0.33 3.86
N ASN A 86 -3.16 -0.28 2.53
CA ASN A 86 -2.00 -0.63 1.71
C ASN A 86 -1.52 0.59 0.91
N SER A 87 -0.23 0.91 1.00
CA SER A 87 0.37 1.98 0.20
C SER A 87 0.72 1.49 -1.20
N CYS A 88 0.86 2.42 -2.14
CA CYS A 88 1.28 2.18 -3.51
C CYS A 88 2.49 1.23 -3.61
N LEU A 89 2.47 0.28 -4.55
CA LEU A 89 3.56 -0.68 -4.80
C LEU A 89 4.91 0.01 -5.03
N ALA A 90 4.95 1.19 -5.63
CA ALA A 90 6.19 1.96 -5.81
C ALA A 90 6.93 2.27 -4.49
N SER A 91 6.24 2.24 -3.34
CA SER A 91 6.88 2.39 -2.01
C SER A 91 7.76 1.20 -1.61
N ARG A 92 7.71 0.08 -2.35
CA ARG A 92 8.59 -1.09 -2.18
C ARG A 92 9.89 -0.95 -2.95
N ILE A 93 9.98 0.03 -3.84
CA ILE A 93 11.19 0.36 -4.60
C ILE A 93 11.95 1.45 -3.83
N PRO A 94 13.28 1.36 -3.67
CA PRO A 94 14.11 2.41 -3.07
C PRO A 94 14.02 3.74 -3.83
N HIS A 95 14.18 4.84 -3.10
CA HIS A 95 14.19 6.16 -3.72
C HIS A 95 15.32 6.29 -4.75
N GLY A 96 15.05 7.05 -5.82
CA GLY A 96 15.99 7.27 -6.93
C GLY A 96 16.00 6.16 -7.98
N ILE A 97 15.52 4.95 -7.67
CA ILE A 97 15.40 3.86 -8.65
C ILE A 97 14.15 4.07 -9.52
N PRO A 98 14.20 3.89 -10.85
CA PRO A 98 13.03 4.03 -11.70
C PRO A 98 11.91 3.04 -11.33
N VAL A 99 10.67 3.53 -11.33
CA VAL A 99 9.48 2.67 -11.25
C VAL A 99 9.14 2.19 -12.67
N THR A 100 9.19 0.88 -12.88
CA THR A 100 8.83 0.22 -14.14
C THR A 100 7.70 -0.78 -13.92
N PHE A 101 6.97 -1.10 -14.99
CA PHE A 101 5.87 -2.07 -14.92
C PHE A 101 6.35 -3.45 -14.47
N GLU A 102 7.51 -3.91 -14.95
CA GLU A 102 8.09 -5.21 -14.59
C GLU A 102 8.41 -5.28 -13.10
N LYS A 103 8.98 -4.19 -12.55
CA LYS A 103 9.25 -4.09 -11.10
C LYS A 103 7.97 -4.12 -10.27
N LEU A 104 6.95 -3.38 -10.69
CA LEU A 104 5.66 -3.38 -9.98
C LEU A 104 5.01 -4.77 -10.02
N LYS A 105 4.99 -5.41 -11.19
CA LYS A 105 4.42 -6.74 -11.39
C LYS A 105 5.15 -7.81 -10.56
N ARG A 106 6.48 -7.81 -10.56
CA ARG A 106 7.24 -8.78 -9.75
C ARG A 106 7.03 -8.58 -8.25
N ILE A 107 6.94 -7.33 -7.77
CA ILE A 107 6.63 -7.02 -6.37
C ILE A 107 5.22 -7.50 -6.00
N GLU A 108 4.22 -7.18 -6.82
CA GLU A 108 2.84 -7.60 -6.59
C GLU A 108 2.72 -9.13 -6.52
N THR A 109 3.36 -9.81 -7.48
CA THR A 109 3.35 -11.27 -7.56
C THR A 109 4.05 -11.88 -6.32
N ALA A 110 5.19 -11.30 -5.92
CA ALA A 110 5.90 -11.69 -4.72
C ALA A 110 5.05 -11.51 -3.44
N GLU A 111 4.38 -10.36 -3.27
CA GLU A 111 3.47 -10.11 -2.14
C GLU A 111 2.33 -11.14 -2.11
N ILE A 112 1.70 -11.44 -3.25
CA ILE A 112 0.62 -12.45 -3.35
C ILE A 112 1.12 -13.86 -2.98
N LEU A 113 2.31 -14.24 -3.44
CA LEU A 113 2.90 -15.55 -3.14
C LEU A 113 3.21 -15.72 -1.67
N VAL A 114 3.89 -14.74 -1.05
CA VAL A 114 4.19 -14.78 0.39
C VAL A 114 2.89 -14.81 1.20
N LYS A 115 1.92 -13.97 0.81
CA LYS A 115 0.62 -13.91 1.47
C LYS A 115 -0.12 -15.24 1.44
N SER A 116 -0.13 -15.92 0.29
CA SER A 116 -0.84 -17.19 0.11
C SER A 116 -0.15 -18.37 0.79
N VAL A 117 1.19 -18.44 0.75
CA VAL A 117 1.94 -19.55 1.37
C VAL A 117 1.91 -19.49 2.90
N PHE A 118 2.09 -18.30 3.48
CA PHE A 118 2.16 -18.13 4.93
C PHE A 118 0.82 -17.76 5.57
N ASN A 119 -0.23 -17.54 4.78
CA ASN A 119 -1.55 -17.14 5.25
C ASN A 119 -1.54 -15.88 6.16
N VAL A 120 -0.70 -14.92 5.79
CA VAL A 120 -0.54 -13.66 6.51
C VAL A 120 -1.40 -12.56 5.88
N ARG A 121 -1.85 -11.57 6.66
CA ARG A 121 -2.69 -10.47 6.21
C ARG A 121 -1.84 -9.30 5.73
N GLN A 122 -0.75 -8.99 6.42
CA GLN A 122 0.10 -7.83 6.18
C GLN A 122 1.48 -8.26 5.67
N VAL A 123 1.74 -8.01 4.39
CA VAL A 123 3.02 -8.31 3.74
C VAL A 123 3.50 -7.12 2.93
N ARG A 124 4.81 -6.89 2.93
CA ARG A 124 5.49 -6.09 1.90
C ARG A 124 6.69 -6.85 1.38
N VAL A 125 6.87 -6.87 0.07
CA VAL A 125 8.13 -7.35 -0.53
C VAL A 125 8.85 -6.16 -1.13
N ARG A 126 9.94 -5.73 -0.49
CA ARG A 126 10.76 -4.64 -0.99
C ARG A 126 11.75 -5.14 -2.02
N ASP A 127 11.83 -4.39 -3.11
CA ASP A 127 12.69 -4.66 -4.24
C ASP A 127 13.98 -3.87 -4.09
N HIS A 128 15.01 -4.52 -3.55
CA HIS A 128 16.37 -3.98 -3.51
C HIS A 128 17.18 -4.54 -4.69
N GLN A 129 16.65 -4.39 -5.90
CA GLN A 129 17.20 -4.88 -7.17
C GLN A 129 17.30 -6.41 -7.20
N ASP A 130 18.41 -6.97 -6.73
CA ASP A 130 18.69 -8.40 -6.67
C ASP A 130 18.11 -9.06 -5.42
N THR A 131 17.69 -8.28 -4.42
CA THR A 131 17.18 -8.81 -3.15
C THR A 131 15.68 -8.53 -2.97
N ALA A 132 14.91 -9.58 -2.71
CA ALA A 132 13.53 -9.47 -2.21
C ALA A 132 13.56 -9.45 -0.68
N ARG A 133 13.27 -8.28 -0.07
CA ARG A 133 13.19 -8.17 1.39
C ARG A 133 11.73 -8.22 1.85
N ILE A 134 11.37 -9.28 2.55
CA ILE A 134 10.02 -9.55 3.02
C ILE A 134 9.82 -8.88 4.39
N GLU A 135 8.76 -8.10 4.53
CA GLU A 135 8.27 -7.55 5.79
C GLU A 135 6.88 -8.12 6.06
N VAL A 136 6.68 -8.74 7.21
CA VAL A 136 5.36 -9.25 7.64
C VAL A 136 4.87 -8.55 8.90
N GLY A 137 3.56 -8.57 9.15
CA GLY A 137 3.01 -8.07 10.42
C GLY A 137 3.73 -8.69 11.62
N ARG A 138 4.03 -7.89 12.66
CA ARG A 138 4.79 -8.37 13.85
C ARG A 138 4.11 -9.56 14.54
N GLU A 139 2.79 -9.53 14.64
CA GLU A 139 1.98 -10.61 15.23
C GLU A 139 1.98 -11.89 14.35
N GLU A 140 2.28 -11.73 13.06
CA GLU A 140 2.29 -12.79 12.05
C GLU A 140 3.71 -13.33 11.81
N PHE A 141 4.72 -12.75 12.46
CA PHE A 141 6.13 -13.09 12.25
C PHE A 141 6.43 -14.56 12.60
N LYS A 142 5.72 -15.11 13.60
CA LYS A 142 5.82 -16.52 13.99
C LYS A 142 5.46 -17.49 12.86
N GLU A 143 4.55 -17.10 11.96
CA GLU A 143 4.09 -17.93 10.84
C GLU A 143 5.19 -18.14 9.78
N MET A 144 6.22 -17.28 9.78
CA MET A 144 7.33 -17.35 8.83
C MET A 144 8.31 -18.48 9.14
N PHE A 145 8.29 -19.07 10.33
CA PHE A 145 9.25 -20.10 10.77
C PHE A 145 8.83 -21.52 10.39
N ASP A 146 8.39 -21.69 9.15
CA ASP A 146 8.12 -22.98 8.53
C ASP A 146 9.16 -23.22 7.44
N ARG A 147 10.04 -24.20 7.66
CA ARG A 147 11.18 -24.48 6.78
C ARG A 147 10.76 -24.80 5.36
N ASP A 148 9.71 -25.60 5.18
CA ASP A 148 9.30 -26.06 3.85
C ASP A 148 8.67 -24.90 3.07
N LYS A 149 7.87 -24.07 3.74
CA LYS A 149 7.32 -22.83 3.16
C LYS A 149 8.42 -21.82 2.80
N LEU A 150 9.44 -21.66 3.65
CA LEU A 150 10.57 -20.78 3.39
C LEU A 150 11.36 -21.21 2.15
N LEU A 151 11.65 -22.50 2.01
CA LEU A 151 12.32 -23.05 0.83
C LEU A 151 11.48 -22.87 -0.44
N ALA A 152 10.17 -23.12 -0.34
CA ALA A 152 9.26 -22.90 -1.46
C ALA A 152 9.21 -21.43 -1.89
N ILE A 153 9.21 -20.49 -0.95
CA ILE A 153 9.19 -19.05 -1.23
C ILE A 153 10.52 -18.55 -1.78
N ASP A 154 11.65 -19.04 -1.27
CA ASP A 154 12.98 -18.73 -1.82
C ASP A 154 13.05 -19.10 -3.31
N SER A 155 12.67 -20.35 -3.66
CA SER A 155 12.65 -20.82 -5.04
C SER A 155 11.70 -19.99 -5.93
N LYS A 156 10.47 -19.75 -5.46
CA LYS A 156 9.47 -19.00 -6.24
C LYS A 156 9.89 -17.54 -6.48
N LEU A 157 10.45 -16.87 -5.48
CA LEU A 157 10.93 -15.49 -5.62
C LEU A 157 12.17 -15.41 -6.52
N LYS A 158 13.07 -16.40 -6.45
CA LYS A 158 14.21 -16.48 -7.37
C LYS A 158 13.75 -16.62 -8.83
N ASN A 159 12.70 -17.39 -9.09
CA ASN A 159 12.08 -17.49 -10.42
C ASN A 159 11.45 -16.18 -10.90
N LEU A 160 11.13 -15.24 -10.01
CA LEU A 160 10.69 -13.87 -10.37
C LEU A 160 11.87 -12.92 -10.66
N GLY A 161 13.11 -13.42 -10.65
CA GLY A 161 14.31 -12.66 -10.99
C GLY A 161 15.02 -12.01 -9.80
N PHE A 162 14.75 -12.43 -8.56
CA PHE A 162 15.57 -12.07 -7.41
C PHE A 162 16.74 -13.06 -7.26
N LYS A 163 17.92 -12.58 -6.85
CA LYS A 163 19.06 -13.45 -6.49
C LYS A 163 19.01 -13.89 -5.04
N PHE A 164 18.55 -13.00 -4.17
CA PHE A 164 18.49 -13.22 -2.73
C PHE A 164 17.10 -12.94 -2.18
N VAL A 165 16.69 -13.73 -1.19
CA VAL A 165 15.46 -13.53 -0.44
C VAL A 165 15.84 -13.35 1.02
N ALA A 166 15.35 -12.28 1.63
CA ALA A 166 15.65 -11.92 3.01
C ALA A 166 14.35 -11.63 3.77
N LEU A 167 14.31 -12.01 5.05
CA LEU A 167 13.25 -11.63 5.97
C LEU A 167 13.73 -10.43 6.81
N ASP A 168 12.94 -9.36 6.86
CA ASP A 168 13.21 -8.22 7.73
C ASP A 168 12.81 -8.57 9.17
N LEU A 169 13.82 -8.70 10.04
CA LEU A 169 13.64 -9.06 11.45
C LEU A 169 12.87 -8.00 12.25
N SER A 170 12.81 -6.75 11.77
CA SER A 170 11.98 -5.71 12.40
C SER A 170 10.49 -5.90 12.12
N GLY A 171 10.15 -6.74 11.14
CA GLY A 171 8.82 -6.86 10.58
C GLY A 171 8.32 -5.57 9.92
N TYR A 172 7.03 -5.57 9.61
CA TYR A 172 6.33 -4.42 9.05
C TYR A 172 6.14 -3.32 10.10
N LYS A 173 6.65 -2.10 9.80
CA LYS A 173 6.49 -0.91 10.64
C LYS A 173 5.36 -0.01 10.11
N CYS A 174 4.38 0.31 10.96
CA CYS A 174 3.49 1.44 10.71
C CYS A 174 4.24 2.76 10.93
N ARG A 175 3.96 3.77 10.11
CA ARG A 175 4.53 5.12 10.30
C ARG A 175 4.06 5.80 11.60
N ASP A 176 2.95 5.35 12.17
CA ASP A 176 2.33 5.99 13.33
C ASP A 176 2.94 5.60 14.70
N ASN A 177 3.84 4.62 14.77
CA ASN A 177 4.32 4.08 16.04
C ASN A 177 5.85 3.98 16.09
N ILE A 178 6.48 4.97 16.73
CA ILE A 178 7.92 4.97 17.08
C ILE A 178 8.22 3.96 18.20
N ASP A 179 7.20 3.45 18.90
CA ASP A 179 7.36 2.47 19.96
C ASP A 179 7.51 1.03 19.44
N ILE A 180 8.58 0.38 19.89
CA ILE A 180 8.96 -0.99 19.55
C ILE A 180 7.90 -2.01 20.05
N ASN A 181 7.04 -1.62 21.00
CA ASN A 181 6.05 -2.49 21.63
C ASN A 181 4.60 -2.30 21.12
N THR A 182 4.35 -1.35 20.23
CA THR A 182 2.98 -1.06 19.78
C THR A 182 2.71 -1.70 18.43
N THR A 183 1.79 -2.66 18.40
CA THR A 183 1.35 -3.32 17.16
C THR A 183 0.68 -2.31 16.23
N CYS A 184 0.76 -2.52 14.91
CA CYS A 184 -0.11 -1.82 13.97
C CYS A 184 -1.54 -2.23 14.34
N SER A 185 -2.19 -1.45 15.19
CA SER A 185 -3.40 -1.86 15.89
C SER A 185 -4.48 -2.35 14.92
N ASN A 186 -4.68 -3.67 14.91
CA ASN A 186 -6.02 -4.22 15.02
C ASN A 186 -6.44 -4.03 16.48
N LYS A 187 -6.80 -2.80 16.88
CA LYS A 187 -7.62 -2.65 18.08
C LYS A 187 -9.02 -3.11 17.71
N SER A 188 -9.20 -4.42 17.76
CA SER A 188 -10.49 -5.04 17.97
C SER A 188 -10.80 -4.89 19.46
N ILE A 189 -11.78 -4.02 19.75
CA ILE A 189 -12.44 -3.80 21.05
C ILE A 189 -11.55 -3.12 22.10
#